data_AF-A0A957CIN7-F1
#
_entry.id   AF-A0A957CIN7-F1
#
_cell.length_a   1.000
_cell.length_b   1.000
_cell.length_c   1.000
_cell.angle_alpha   90.00
_cell.angle_beta   90.00
_cell.angle_gamma   90.00
#
_symmetry.space_group_name_H-M   'P 1'
#
loop_
_entity.id
_entity.type
_entity.pdbx_description
1 polymer ?
#
loop_
_entity_poly.entity_id
_entity_poly.type
_entity_poly.pdbx_seq_one_letter_code
_entity_poly.pdbx_strand_id
1 'polypeptide(L)' 'MTSVNMVFFMGGPQLGELEAGLVASLFGAPVAIVTGGLATLLLTGWIAWRYPRLRQYENVDSVTI' A
#
# COMPACT_ATOMS: atom_id res chain seq x y z
N MET A 1 -1.02 -26.17 -4.29
CA MET A 1 -1.80 -25.28 -3.39
C MET A 1 -1.16 -23.88 -3.44
N THR A 2 -1.14 -23.23 -4.60
CA THR A 2 -0.38 -21.97 -4.80
C THR A 2 -1.03 -21.00 -5.79
N SER A 3 -1.94 -21.45 -6.66
CA SER A 3 -2.54 -20.58 -7.69
C SER A 3 -3.35 -19.42 -7.11
N VAL A 4 -4.14 -19.66 -6.06
CA VAL A 4 -4.93 -18.61 -5.41
C VAL A 4 -4.03 -17.62 -4.67
N ASN A 5 -2.96 -18.10 -4.05
CA ASN A 5 -2.00 -17.25 -3.35
C ASN A 5 -1.28 -16.29 -4.34
N MET A 6 -0.92 -16.79 -5.53
CA MET A 6 -0.32 -15.98 -6.60
C MET A 6 -1.26 -14.88 -7.12
N VAL A 7 -2.57 -15.13 -7.20
CA VAL A 7 -3.54 -14.09 -7.60
C VAL A 7 -3.56 -12.94 -6.60
N PHE A 8 -3.46 -13.21 -5.29
CA PHE A 8 -3.38 -12.15 -4.28
C PHE A 8 -2.04 -11.41 -4.30
N PHE A 9 -0.92 -12.11 -4.54
CA PHE A 9 0.40 -11.48 -4.63
C PHE A 9 0.60 -10.65 -5.89
N MET A 10 0.09 -11.10 -7.03
CA MET A 10 0.26 -10.40 -8.32
C MET A 10 -0.88 -9.43 -8.62
N GLY A 11 -2.08 -9.66 -8.11
CA GLY A 11 -3.25 -8.83 -8.42
C GLY A 11 -3.13 -7.41 -7.87
N GLY A 12 -2.59 -7.24 -6.66
CA GLY A 12 -2.40 -5.91 -6.07
C GLY A 12 -1.50 -5.00 -6.92
N PRO A 13 -0.26 -5.41 -7.23
CA PRO A 13 0.63 -4.64 -8.10
C PRO A 13 0.06 -4.38 -9.51
N GLN A 14 -0.55 -5.41 -10.14
CA GLN A 14 -1.09 -5.27 -11.50
C GLN A 14 -2.24 -4.25 -11.60
N LEU A 15 -3.12 -4.22 -10.60
CA LEU A 15 -4.19 -3.22 -10.54
C LEU A 15 -3.61 -1.80 -10.35
N GLY A 16 -2.59 -1.66 -9.51
CA GLY A 16 -1.92 -0.38 -9.30
C GLY A 16 -1.20 0.13 -10.56
N GLU A 17 -0.53 -0.75 -11.30
CA GLU A 17 0.09 -0.41 -12.58
C GLU A 17 -0.93 0.04 -13.63
N LEU A 18 -2.11 -0.60 -13.67
CA LEU A 18 -3.20 -0.22 -14.56
C LEU A 18 -3.77 1.16 -14.22
N GLU A 19 -4.03 1.45 -12.95
CA GLU A 19 -4.49 2.77 -12.51
C GLU A 19 -3.44 3.85 -12.77
N ALA A 20 -2.18 3.59 -12.44
CA ALA A 20 -1.09 4.53 -12.69
C ALA A 20 -0.90 4.82 -14.18
N GLY A 21 -0.98 3.80 -15.03
CA GLY A 21 -0.92 3.94 -16.49
C GLY A 21 -2.09 4.75 -17.05
N LEU A 22 -3.31 4.50 -16.56
CA LEU A 22 -4.50 5.24 -16.97
C LEU A 22 -4.40 6.72 -16.57
N VAL A 23 -4.04 7.01 -15.32
CA VAL A 23 -3.88 8.39 -14.83
C VAL A 23 -2.75 9.09 -15.57
N ALA A 24 -1.63 8.41 -15.83
CA ALA A 24 -0.52 8.96 -16.59
C ALA A 24 -0.91 9.24 -18.06
N SER A 25 -1.75 8.41 -18.68
CA SER A 25 -2.22 8.63 -20.05
C SER A 25 -3.18 9.82 -20.18
N LEU A 26 -3.96 10.11 -19.13
CA LEU A 26 -4.96 11.19 -19.14
C LEU A 26 -4.38 12.53 -18.69
N PHE A 27 -3.52 12.54 -17.67
CA PHE A 27 -3.03 13.76 -17.01
C PHE A 27 -1.51 13.95 -17.12
N GLY A 28 -0.79 12.96 -17.64
CA GLY A 28 0.67 12.95 -17.71
C GLY A 28 1.34 12.29 -16.50
N ALA A 29 2.56 11.82 -16.71
CA ALA A 29 3.35 11.12 -15.69
C ALA A 29 3.57 11.93 -14.39
N PRO A 30 3.89 13.23 -14.41
CA PRO A 30 4.13 13.99 -13.18
C PRO A 30 2.90 14.06 -12.28
N VAL A 31 1.71 14.26 -12.87
CA VAL A 31 0.45 14.35 -12.11
C VAL A 31 0.11 13.00 -11.49
N ALA A 32 0.27 11.90 -12.23
CA ALA A 32 0.02 10.54 -11.73
C ALA A 32 0.89 10.20 -10.50
N ILE A 33 2.16 10.59 -10.51
CA ILE A 33 3.10 10.33 -9.42
C ILE A 33 2.70 11.14 -8.17
N VAL A 34 2.38 12.42 -8.33
CA VAL A 34 2.04 13.30 -7.21
C VAL A 34 0.73 12.86 -6.56
N THR A 35 -0.31 12.56 -7.35
CA THR A 35 -1.60 12.14 -6.81
C THR A 35 -1.52 10.78 -6.12
N GLY A 36 -0.81 9.81 -6.70
CA GLY A 36 -0.57 8.50 -6.09
C GLY A 36 0.24 8.60 -4.79
N GLY A 37 1.31 9.39 -4.79
CA GLY A 37 2.13 9.62 -3.59
C GLY A 37 1.36 10.30 -2.46
N LEU A 38 0.57 11.32 -2.79
CA LEU A 38 -0.26 12.03 -1.81
C LEU A 38 -1.34 11.12 -1.22
N ALA A 39 -2.02 10.34 -2.07
CA ALA A 39 -3.01 9.36 -1.62
C ALA A 39 -2.39 8.32 -0.67
N THR A 40 -1.18 7.86 -0.97
CA THR A 40 -0.43 6.92 -0.13
C THR A 40 -0.17 7.51 1.26
N LEU A 41 0.37 8.75 1.33
CA LEU A 41 0.64 9.41 2.61
C LEU A 41 -0.64 9.63 3.44
N LEU A 42 -1.72 10.03 2.79
CA LEU A 42 -3.01 10.22 3.45
C LEU A 42 -3.56 8.92 4.02
N LEU A 43 -3.51 7.82 3.26
CA LEU A 43 -3.95 6.51 3.71
C LEU A 43 -3.07 5.99 4.86
N THR A 44 -1.75 6.13 4.76
CA THR A 44 -0.83 5.77 5.84
C THR A 44 -1.14 6.55 7.11
N GLY A 45 -1.31 7.87 7.01
CA GLY A 45 -1.68 8.73 8.15
C GLY A 45 -3.03 8.35 8.76
N TRP A 46 -4.03 8.07 7.90
CA TRP A 46 -5.34 7.58 8.34
C TRP A 46 -5.19 6.29 9.13
N ILE A 47 -4.55 5.26 8.56
CA ILE A 47 -4.39 3.96 9.20
C ILE A 47 -3.67 4.11 10.54
N ALA A 48 -2.61 4.94 10.57
CA ALA A 48 -1.87 5.26 11.78
C ALA A 48 -2.75 5.92 12.87
N TRP A 49 -3.73 6.74 12.51
CA TRP A 49 -4.68 7.30 13.48
C TRP A 49 -5.79 6.33 13.87
N ARG A 50 -6.29 5.55 12.91
CA ARG A 50 -7.45 4.66 13.10
C ARG A 50 -7.12 3.39 13.88
N TYR A 51 -5.86 2.93 13.80
CA TYR A 51 -5.38 1.71 14.44
C TYR A 51 -4.16 2.00 15.34
N PRO A 52 -4.34 2.73 16.45
CA PRO A 52 -3.24 3.08 17.36
C PRO A 52 -2.59 1.84 18.00
N ARG A 53 -3.30 0.70 18.07
CA ARG A 53 -2.76 -0.59 18.50
C ARG A 53 -1.61 -1.11 17.63
N LEU A 54 -1.57 -0.73 16.34
CA LEU A 54 -0.43 -1.05 15.45
C LEU A 54 0.78 -0.15 15.74
N ARG A 55 0.55 1.10 16.19
CA ARG A 55 1.61 2.04 16.55
C ARG A 55 2.22 1.78 17.92
N GLN A 56 1.43 1.23 18.83
CA GLN A 56 1.83 0.82 20.16
C GLN A 56 2.18 -0.68 20.19
N TYR A 57 2.37 -1.30 19.02
CA TYR A 57 2.78 -2.69 18.95
C TYR A 57 4.24 -2.79 19.37
N GLU A 58 4.44 -2.97 20.67
CA GLU A 58 5.73 -3.30 21.26
C GLU A 58 5.90 -4.82 21.14
N ASN A 59 6.87 -5.26 20.35
CA ASN A 59 7.21 -6.68 20.28
C ASN A 59 7.66 -7.09 21.68
N VAL A 60 6.84 -7.91 22.34
CA VAL A 60 7.28 -8.69 23.50
C VAL A 60 8.13 -9.83 22.96
N ASP A 61 9.25 -9.49 22.31
CA ASP A 61 10.35 -10.42 22.13
C ASP A 61 10.99 -10.56 23.50
N SER A 62 10.31 -11.30 24.37
CA SER A 62 10.95 -12.05 25.44
C SER A 62 11.90 -13.02 24.74
N VAL A 63 13.09 -12.50 24.41
CA VAL A 63 14.31 -13.26 24.24
C VAL A 63 14.54 -13.98 25.56
N THR A 64 13.84 -15.09 25.74
CA THR A 64 14.19 -16.10 26.73
C THR A 64 14.97 -17.15 25.96
N ILE A 65 16.29 -17.06 26.13
CA ILE A 65 17.28 -18.09 25.85
C ILE A 65 16.82 -19.43 26.44
#